data_AF-A0A959WJC6-F1
#
_entry.id   AF-A0A959WJC6-F1
#
_cell.length_a   1.000
_cell.length_b   1.000
_cell.length_c   1.000
_cell.angle_alpha   90.00
_cell.angle_beta   90.00
_cell.angle_gamma   90.00
#
_symmetry.space_group_name_H-M   'P 1'
#
loop_
_entity.id
_entity.type
_entity.pdbx_description
1 polymer ?
#
loop_
_entity_poly.entity_id
_entity_poly.type
_entity_poly.pdbx_seq_one_letter_code
_entity_poly.pdbx_strand_id
1 'polypeptide(L)'
;RDGGVEVKDISEFTGFPEILGGRVKTLHPVIHGGILALRNDEVHIGQMKENNIEPIDMVVVNLYPFEEVIKKSGVSLAEAIENIDIGGPTMLRAAAKNYHFTSIVTHPEDYKDILKELKKNKGGITPETNFRLAVKAFSYIARYDAAISNYLGAIEADGSFGKFPSSMTLHLEKKMKLRYGENPHQEGSFYVMTG
;
A
#
# COMPACT_ATOMS: atom_id res chain seq x y z
N ARG A 1 -12.08 18.53 -1.02
CA ARG A 1 -12.31 19.83 -1.70
C ARG A 1 -12.53 20.95 -0.68
N ASP A 2 -13.26 20.68 0.41
CA ASP A 2 -13.56 21.64 1.48
C ASP A 2 -12.34 22.24 2.20
N GLY A 3 -11.16 21.63 2.06
CA GLY A 3 -9.89 22.14 2.60
C GLY A 3 -9.25 23.29 1.80
N GLY A 4 -9.89 23.80 0.75
CA GLY A 4 -9.40 24.96 -0.03
C GLY A 4 -8.22 24.69 -0.95
N VAL A 5 -7.89 23.41 -1.19
CA VAL A 5 -6.84 22.98 -2.13
C VAL A 5 -7.49 22.58 -3.45
N GLU A 6 -6.87 22.96 -4.56
CA GLU A 6 -7.28 22.53 -5.89
C GLU A 6 -7.08 21.02 -6.05
N VAL A 7 -8.11 20.32 -6.50
CA VAL A 7 -8.11 18.86 -6.64
C VAL A 7 -8.74 18.47 -7.97
N LYS A 8 -7.96 17.79 -8.80
CA LYS A 8 -8.41 17.14 -10.02
C LYS A 8 -9.01 15.77 -9.70
N ASP A 9 -10.19 15.47 -10.25
CA ASP A 9 -10.81 14.15 -10.06
C ASP A 9 -10.09 13.07 -10.89
N ILE A 10 -10.16 11.82 -10.43
CA ILE A 10 -9.48 10.71 -11.11
C ILE A 10 -10.04 10.48 -12.52
N SER A 11 -11.35 10.63 -12.71
CA SER A 11 -12.01 10.50 -14.03
C SER A 11 -11.64 11.63 -14.98
N GLU A 12 -11.38 12.83 -14.44
CA GLU A 12 -10.87 13.97 -15.21
C GLU A 12 -9.40 13.76 -15.59
N PHE A 13 -8.61 13.15 -14.70
CA PHE A 13 -7.21 12.82 -14.95
C PHE A 13 -7.05 11.70 -15.99
N THR A 14 -7.85 10.64 -15.91
CA THR A 14 -7.77 9.49 -16.82
C THR A 14 -8.57 9.68 -18.11
N GLY A 15 -9.56 10.57 -18.11
CA GLY A 15 -10.56 10.68 -19.19
C GLY A 15 -11.55 9.52 -19.22
N PHE A 16 -11.56 8.64 -18.21
CA PHE A 16 -12.42 7.47 -18.15
C PHE A 16 -13.48 7.62 -17.03
N PRO A 17 -14.77 7.36 -17.31
CA PRO A 17 -15.82 7.53 -16.31
C PRO A 17 -15.72 6.50 -15.20
N GLU A 18 -16.28 6.82 -14.03
CA GLU A 18 -16.42 5.85 -12.96
C GLU A 18 -17.46 4.79 -13.33
N ILE A 19 -17.05 3.51 -13.31
CA ILE A 19 -17.91 2.36 -13.59
C ILE A 19 -17.79 1.32 -12.46
N LEU A 20 -18.72 0.36 -12.41
CA LEU A 20 -18.71 -0.76 -11.46
C LEU A 20 -18.59 -0.31 -9.99
N GLY A 21 -19.24 0.81 -9.64
CA GLY A 21 -19.18 1.38 -8.29
C GLY A 21 -17.77 1.84 -7.87
N GLY A 22 -16.92 2.21 -8.83
CA GLY A 22 -15.57 2.71 -8.55
C GLY A 22 -14.48 1.66 -8.41
N ARG A 23 -14.81 0.37 -8.55
CA ARG A 23 -13.87 -0.76 -8.36
C ARG A 23 -12.61 -0.72 -9.23
N VAL A 24 -12.70 -0.10 -10.40
CA VAL A 24 -11.62 -0.07 -11.38
C VAL A 24 -11.09 1.35 -11.65
N LYS A 25 -11.53 2.34 -10.88
CA LYS A 25 -11.29 3.76 -11.19
C LYS A 25 -9.80 4.15 -11.23
N THR A 26 -8.95 3.45 -10.49
CA THR A 26 -7.50 3.70 -10.46
C THR A 26 -6.69 2.70 -11.27
N LEU A 27 -7.32 1.64 -11.80
CA LEU A 27 -6.66 0.58 -12.57
C LEU A 27 -6.50 1.01 -14.03
N HIS A 28 -5.75 2.09 -14.25
CA HIS A 28 -5.62 2.74 -15.56
C HIS A 28 -4.16 2.92 -15.97
N PRO A 29 -3.79 2.71 -17.26
CA PRO A 29 -2.43 2.88 -17.74
C PRO A 29 -1.85 4.28 -17.53
N VAL A 30 -2.65 5.34 -17.59
CA VAL A 30 -2.17 6.71 -17.33
C VAL A 30 -1.68 6.86 -15.88
N ILE A 31 -2.38 6.27 -14.92
CA ILE A 31 -1.98 6.31 -13.50
C ILE A 31 -0.74 5.44 -13.29
N HIS A 32 -0.80 4.18 -13.72
CA HIS A 32 0.28 3.24 -13.46
C HIS A 32 1.53 3.54 -14.30
N GLY A 33 1.38 4.09 -15.51
CA GLY A 33 2.48 4.60 -16.32
C GLY A 33 3.16 5.80 -15.67
N GLY A 34 2.38 6.74 -15.10
CA GLY A 34 2.91 7.87 -14.34
C GLY A 34 3.70 7.43 -13.10
N ILE A 35 3.27 6.35 -12.44
CA ILE A 35 3.94 5.77 -11.26
C ILE A 35 5.15 4.91 -11.63
N LEU A 36 5.07 4.07 -12.67
CA LEU A 36 6.04 2.99 -12.93
C LEU A 36 7.11 3.37 -13.96
N ALA A 37 6.95 4.45 -14.71
CA ALA A 37 7.94 4.82 -15.70
C ALA A 37 9.32 5.08 -15.07
N LEU A 38 10.35 4.53 -15.69
CA LEU A 38 11.73 4.82 -15.35
C LEU A 38 12.11 6.14 -16.01
N ARG A 39 12.45 7.14 -15.20
CA ARG A 39 12.66 8.52 -15.68
C ARG A 39 14.06 8.78 -16.21
N ASN A 40 14.88 7.74 -16.23
CA ASN A 40 16.22 7.70 -16.82
C ASN A 40 16.28 6.76 -18.03
N ASP A 41 15.15 6.22 -18.49
CA ASP A 41 15.04 5.35 -19.65
C ASP A 41 14.36 6.13 -20.79
N GLU A 42 15.07 6.34 -21.90
CA GLU A 42 14.58 7.12 -23.03
C GLU A 42 13.36 6.49 -23.72
N VAL A 43 13.25 5.15 -23.70
CA VAL A 43 12.11 4.43 -24.27
C VAL A 43 10.88 4.70 -23.43
N HIS A 44 10.99 4.60 -22.10
CA HIS A 44 9.89 4.92 -21.20
C HIS A 44 9.45 6.38 -21.35
N ILE A 45 10.39 7.33 -21.41
CA ILE A 45 10.09 8.75 -21.60
C ILE A 45 9.38 8.99 -22.94
N GLY A 46 9.82 8.33 -24.01
CA GLY A 46 9.18 8.40 -25.33
C GLY A 46 7.73 7.92 -25.28
N GLN A 47 7.50 6.73 -24.72
CA GLN A 47 6.18 6.14 -24.56
C GLN A 47 5.25 7.01 -23.70
N MET A 48 5.75 7.60 -22.61
CA MET A 48 4.97 8.53 -21.79
C MET A 48 4.50 9.74 -22.60
N LYS A 49 5.39 10.35 -23.39
CA LYS A 49 5.06 11.50 -24.24
C LYS A 49 4.02 11.14 -25.30
N GLU A 50 4.22 10.03 -26.01
CA GLU A 50 3.30 9.54 -27.05
C GLU A 50 1.88 9.28 -26.52
N ASN A 51 1.78 8.84 -25.26
CA ASN A 51 0.52 8.49 -24.63
C ASN A 51 -0.03 9.56 -23.69
N ASN A 52 0.55 10.77 -23.67
CA ASN A 52 0.18 11.89 -22.80
C ASN A 52 0.14 11.51 -21.31
N ILE A 53 1.14 10.74 -20.85
CA ILE A 53 1.28 10.30 -19.47
C ILE A 53 2.23 11.25 -18.76
N GLU A 54 1.75 11.88 -17.69
CA GLU A 54 2.56 12.70 -16.80
C GLU A 54 3.15 11.85 -15.66
N PRO A 55 4.37 12.16 -15.20
CA PRO A 55 4.95 11.47 -14.05
C PRO A 55 4.17 11.76 -12.77
N ILE A 56 4.04 10.74 -11.92
CA ILE A 56 3.52 10.87 -10.55
C ILE A 56 4.70 10.79 -9.60
N ASP A 57 4.99 11.87 -8.89
CA ASP A 57 6.13 11.97 -7.96
C ASP A 57 5.87 11.33 -6.60
N MET A 58 4.62 11.33 -6.16
CA MET A 58 4.23 10.85 -4.84
C MET A 58 2.87 10.19 -4.87
N VAL A 59 2.79 9.02 -4.26
CA VAL A 59 1.54 8.30 -4.00
C VAL A 59 1.29 8.29 -2.50
N VAL A 60 0.17 8.86 -2.08
CA VAL A 60 -0.26 8.90 -0.67
C VAL A 60 -1.57 8.12 -0.56
N VAL A 61 -1.48 6.88 -0.09
CA VAL A 61 -2.61 5.92 -0.07
C VAL A 61 -2.54 5.09 1.20
N ASN A 62 -3.65 5.03 1.94
CA ASN A 62 -3.88 4.01 2.96
C ASN A 62 -4.88 2.97 2.42
N LEU A 63 -4.85 1.77 2.98
CA LEU A 63 -5.77 0.71 2.57
C LEU A 63 -7.05 0.79 3.38
N TYR A 64 -8.15 0.34 2.78
CA TYR A 64 -9.39 0.17 3.51
C TYR A 64 -9.18 -0.77 4.70
N PRO A 65 -9.76 -0.48 5.88
CA PRO A 65 -9.45 -1.23 7.10
C PRO A 65 -10.16 -2.60 7.14
N PHE A 66 -9.77 -3.51 6.25
CA PHE A 66 -10.34 -4.87 6.15
C PHE A 66 -10.31 -5.60 7.50
N GLU A 67 -9.20 -5.48 8.23
CA GLU A 67 -9.07 -6.02 9.59
C GLU A 67 -10.15 -5.49 10.54
N GLU A 68 -10.52 -4.21 10.45
CA GLU A 68 -11.58 -3.62 11.26
C GLU A 68 -12.97 -4.05 10.81
N VAL A 69 -13.16 -4.34 9.52
CA VAL A 69 -14.42 -4.91 9.01
C VAL A 69 -14.63 -6.30 9.60
N ILE A 70 -13.67 -7.21 9.45
CA ILE A 70 -13.83 -8.61 9.89
C ILE A 70 -13.87 -8.78 11.42
N LYS A 71 -13.44 -7.77 12.18
CA LYS A 71 -13.59 -7.73 13.66
C LYS A 71 -15.02 -7.40 14.11
N LYS A 72 -15.87 -6.83 13.24
CA LYS A 72 -17.26 -6.50 13.59
C LYS A 72 -18.09 -7.78 13.71
N SER A 73 -18.96 -7.81 14.71
CA SER A 73 -19.88 -8.93 14.90
C SER A 73 -20.91 -8.99 13.75
N GLY A 74 -21.12 -10.18 13.19
CA GLY A 74 -22.17 -10.43 12.21
C GLY A 74 -21.87 -9.97 10.77
N VAL A 75 -20.62 -9.63 10.45
CA VAL A 75 -20.23 -9.32 9.07
C VAL A 75 -20.43 -10.52 8.17
N SER A 76 -21.14 -10.31 7.07
CA SER A 76 -21.35 -11.35 6.07
C SER A 76 -20.10 -11.56 5.22
N LEU A 77 -19.94 -12.75 4.62
CA LEU A 77 -18.87 -13.00 3.65
C LEU A 77 -18.92 -12.01 2.47
N ALA A 78 -20.13 -11.71 1.97
CA ALA A 78 -20.31 -10.74 0.90
C ALA A 78 -19.78 -9.36 1.32
N GLU A 79 -20.14 -8.88 2.51
CA GLU A 79 -19.64 -7.61 3.04
C GLU A 79 -18.11 -7.64 3.19
N ALA A 80 -17.51 -8.72 3.71
CA ALA A 80 -16.06 -8.82 3.80
C ALA A 80 -15.40 -8.73 2.41
N ILE A 81 -15.91 -9.46 1.41
CA ILE A 81 -15.39 -9.45 0.03
C ILE A 81 -15.49 -8.05 -0.60
N GLU A 82 -16.60 -7.32 -0.37
CA GLU A 82 -16.77 -5.95 -0.88
C GLU A 82 -15.73 -4.97 -0.32
N ASN A 83 -15.19 -5.24 0.87
CA ASN A 83 -14.19 -4.40 1.52
C ASN A 83 -12.74 -4.81 1.18
N ILE A 84 -12.54 -5.75 0.26
CA ILE A 84 -11.22 -6.07 -0.30
C ILE A 84 -10.86 -5.01 -1.36
N ASP A 85 -9.81 -4.25 -1.08
CA ASP A 85 -9.27 -3.22 -1.96
C ASP A 85 -8.35 -3.84 -3.01
N ILE A 86 -8.56 -3.45 -4.28
CA ILE A 86 -7.74 -3.87 -5.42
C ILE A 86 -6.86 -2.71 -5.90
N GLY A 87 -7.44 -1.51 -6.00
CA GLY A 87 -6.76 -0.33 -6.52
C GLY A 87 -5.66 0.15 -5.59
N GLY A 88 -5.95 0.21 -4.28
CA GLY A 88 -5.01 0.63 -3.24
C GLY A 88 -3.72 -0.19 -3.25
N PRO A 89 -3.78 -1.52 -3.02
CA PRO A 89 -2.58 -2.36 -3.03
C PRO A 89 -1.82 -2.30 -4.35
N THR A 90 -2.52 -2.20 -5.49
CA THR A 90 -1.88 -2.08 -6.81
C THR A 90 -1.05 -0.80 -6.92
N MET A 91 -1.61 0.35 -6.52
CA MET A 91 -0.88 1.63 -6.51
C MET A 91 0.28 1.63 -5.52
N LEU A 92 0.08 1.05 -4.33
CA LEU A 92 1.14 0.93 -3.32
C LEU A 92 2.32 0.11 -3.83
N ARG A 93 2.06 -1.07 -4.42
CA ARG A 93 3.09 -1.93 -4.99
C ARG A 93 3.80 -1.26 -6.16
N ALA A 94 3.06 -0.54 -7.01
CA ALA A 94 3.62 0.17 -8.14
C ALA A 94 4.61 1.26 -7.69
N ALA A 95 4.20 2.11 -6.74
CA ALA A 95 5.05 3.18 -6.22
C ALA A 95 6.25 2.63 -5.44
N ALA A 96 6.03 1.63 -4.58
CA ALA A 96 7.11 1.00 -3.82
C ALA A 96 8.13 0.29 -4.72
N LYS A 97 7.69 -0.36 -5.81
CA LYS A 97 8.59 -0.93 -6.82
C LYS A 97 9.45 0.17 -7.47
N ASN A 98 8.85 1.33 -7.75
CA ASN A 98 9.52 2.43 -8.46
C ASN A 98 10.05 3.51 -7.51
N TYR A 99 10.48 3.16 -6.30
CA TYR A 99 10.84 4.10 -5.23
C TYR A 99 11.96 5.11 -5.59
N HIS A 100 12.78 4.80 -6.60
CA HIS A 100 13.78 5.73 -7.11
C HIS A 100 13.16 7.00 -7.72
N PHE A 101 11.95 6.88 -8.27
CA PHE A 101 11.27 7.95 -9.00
C PHE A 101 9.94 8.37 -8.38
N THR A 102 9.33 7.50 -7.56
CA THR A 102 8.04 7.77 -6.91
C THR A 102 8.13 7.55 -5.41
N SER A 103 7.86 8.59 -4.61
CA SER A 103 7.72 8.45 -3.17
C SER A 103 6.39 7.79 -2.81
N ILE A 104 6.41 6.86 -1.86
CA ILE A 104 5.19 6.19 -1.38
C ILE A 104 4.93 6.50 0.09
N VAL A 105 3.70 6.87 0.44
CA VAL A 105 3.33 7.21 1.82
C VAL A 105 2.06 6.46 2.19
N THR A 106 2.18 5.54 3.14
CA THR A 106 1.07 4.67 3.54
C THR A 106 0.41 5.06 4.85
N HIS A 107 1.10 5.84 5.68
CA HIS A 107 0.63 6.14 7.02
C HIS A 107 0.72 7.64 7.38
N PRO A 108 -0.31 8.22 8.02
CA PRO A 108 -0.32 9.64 8.38
C PRO A 108 0.80 10.09 9.31
N GLU A 109 1.33 9.21 10.18
CA GLU A 109 2.40 9.59 11.10
C GLU A 109 3.71 9.99 10.39
N ASP A 110 3.91 9.54 9.15
CA ASP A 110 5.09 9.91 8.35
C ASP A 110 4.99 11.33 7.78
N TYR A 111 3.79 11.94 7.73
CA TYR A 111 3.58 13.23 7.05
C TYR A 111 4.46 14.34 7.60
N LYS A 112 4.64 14.40 8.92
CA LYS A 112 5.43 15.46 9.56
C LYS A 112 6.89 15.44 9.09
N ASP A 113 7.48 14.26 8.99
CA ASP A 113 8.89 14.12 8.63
C ASP A 113 9.10 14.25 7.12
N ILE A 114 8.17 13.72 6.31
CA ILE A 114 8.12 13.96 4.87
C ILE A 114 8.04 15.45 4.55
N LEU A 115 7.13 16.19 5.20
CA LEU A 115 6.99 17.63 4.97
C LEU A 115 8.24 18.42 5.36
N LYS A 116 8.95 18.02 6.43
CA LYS A 116 10.24 18.65 6.78
C LYS A 116 11.28 18.39 5.71
N GLU A 117 11.36 17.16 5.22
CA GLU A 117 12.32 16.75 4.20
C GLU A 117 12.07 17.49 2.88
N LEU A 118 10.82 17.53 2.42
CA LEU A 118 10.41 18.31 1.24
C LEU A 118 10.83 19.78 1.36
N LYS A 119 10.58 20.43 2.51
CA LYS A 119 10.98 21.83 2.74
C LYS A 119 12.50 22.02 2.68
N LYS A 120 13.26 21.08 3.27
CA LYS A 120 14.73 21.14 3.30
C LYS A 120 15.34 20.92 1.91
N ASN A 121 14.73 20.06 1.10
CA ASN A 121 15.29 19.58 -0.16
C ASN A 121 14.59 20.17 -1.40
N LYS A 122 13.98 21.35 -1.28
CA LYS A 122 13.29 22.05 -2.40
C LYS A 122 12.26 21.17 -3.13
N GLY A 123 11.48 20.40 -2.36
CA GLY A 123 10.46 19.48 -2.87
C GLY A 123 10.93 18.04 -3.10
N GLY A 124 12.20 17.72 -2.87
CA GLY A 124 12.73 16.37 -3.01
C GLY A 124 12.61 15.50 -1.74
N ILE A 125 12.47 14.18 -1.94
CA ILE A 125 12.69 13.16 -0.92
C ILE A 125 13.97 12.41 -1.26
N THR A 126 14.78 12.11 -0.24
CA THR A 126 16.05 11.41 -0.42
C THR A 126 15.85 9.94 -0.82
N PRO A 127 16.81 9.33 -1.56
CA PRO A 127 16.76 7.91 -1.88
C PRO A 127 16.62 7.01 -0.65
N GLU A 128 17.28 7.37 0.45
CA GLU A 128 17.22 6.62 1.71
C GLU A 128 15.81 6.64 2.32
N THR A 129 15.17 7.81 2.36
CA THR A 129 13.78 7.92 2.80
C THR A 129 12.84 7.16 1.87
N ASN A 130 13.00 7.28 0.54
CA ASN A 130 12.17 6.55 -0.41
C ASN A 130 12.30 5.02 -0.26
N PHE A 131 13.51 4.50 -0.07
CA PHE A 131 13.71 3.07 0.16
C PHE A 131 13.05 2.61 1.46
N ARG A 132 13.22 3.36 2.56
CA ARG A 132 12.55 3.06 3.85
C ARG A 132 11.03 3.02 3.69
N LEU A 133 10.47 4.00 2.98
CA LEU A 133 9.04 4.08 2.72
C LEU A 133 8.54 2.93 1.84
N ALA A 134 9.31 2.51 0.84
CA ALA A 134 8.99 1.36 0.00
C ALA A 134 8.96 0.04 0.79
N VAL A 135 9.95 -0.16 1.69
CA VAL A 135 9.97 -1.31 2.60
C VAL A 135 8.74 -1.30 3.51
N LYS A 136 8.39 -0.13 4.09
CA LYS A 136 7.18 0.02 4.91
C LYS A 136 5.92 -0.30 4.10
N ALA A 137 5.82 0.15 2.85
CA ALA A 137 4.69 -0.12 1.99
C ALA A 137 4.52 -1.61 1.68
N PHE A 138 5.59 -2.32 1.29
CA PHE A 138 5.52 -3.77 1.05
C PHE A 138 5.18 -4.56 2.31
N SER A 139 5.70 -4.15 3.47
CA SER A 139 5.34 -4.74 4.77
C SER A 139 3.84 -4.57 5.07
N TYR A 140 3.30 -3.38 4.81
CA TYR A 140 1.89 -3.05 5.01
C TYR A 140 0.98 -3.87 4.08
N ILE A 141 1.35 -4.02 2.81
CA ILE A 141 0.64 -4.87 1.84
C ILE A 141 0.67 -6.34 2.30
N ALA A 142 1.83 -6.85 2.74
CA ALA A 142 1.95 -8.23 3.22
C ALA A 142 1.04 -8.51 4.43
N ARG A 143 0.90 -7.56 5.36
CA ARG A 143 -0.04 -7.65 6.46
C ARG A 143 -1.49 -7.69 5.97
N TYR A 144 -1.84 -6.80 5.05
CA TYR A 144 -3.18 -6.74 4.47
C TYR A 144 -3.59 -8.05 3.79
N ASP A 145 -2.71 -8.60 2.95
CA ASP A 145 -2.94 -9.87 2.26
C ASP A 145 -3.00 -11.05 3.23
N ALA A 146 -2.21 -11.03 4.31
CA ALA A 146 -2.28 -12.03 5.37
C ALA A 146 -3.64 -12.02 6.08
N ALA A 147 -4.20 -10.84 6.35
CA ALA A 147 -5.54 -10.72 6.95
C ALA A 147 -6.63 -11.31 6.04
N ILE A 148 -6.59 -11.00 4.74
CA ILE A 148 -7.52 -11.57 3.75
C ILE A 148 -7.36 -13.09 3.68
N SER A 149 -6.14 -13.58 3.51
CA SER A 149 -5.82 -15.00 3.40
C SER A 149 -6.29 -15.78 4.63
N ASN A 150 -5.98 -15.29 5.84
CA ASN A 150 -6.39 -15.93 7.08
C ASN A 150 -7.92 -15.91 7.27
N TYR A 151 -8.60 -14.82 6.91
CA TYR A 151 -10.06 -14.72 7.04
C TYR A 151 -10.77 -15.69 6.08
N LEU A 152 -10.42 -15.64 4.79
CA LEU A 152 -11.04 -16.51 3.78
C LEU A 152 -10.64 -17.97 3.98
N GLY A 153 -9.41 -18.23 4.38
CA GLY A 153 -8.90 -19.58 4.63
C GLY A 153 -9.56 -20.27 5.83
N ALA A 154 -10.23 -19.53 6.71
CA ALA A 154 -11.01 -20.05 7.83
C ALA A 154 -12.45 -20.42 7.44
N ILE A 155 -12.87 -20.20 6.18
CA ILE A 155 -14.19 -20.57 5.71
C ILE A 155 -14.14 -22.02 5.20
N GLU A 156 -14.99 -22.86 5.77
CA GLU A 156 -15.12 -24.28 5.42
C GLU A 156 -16.01 -24.47 4.18
N ALA A 157 -16.01 -25.68 3.61
CA ALA A 157 -16.77 -26.00 2.41
C ALA A 157 -18.30 -25.82 2.55
N ASP A 158 -18.82 -25.89 3.78
CA ASP A 158 -20.23 -25.66 4.09
C ASP A 158 -20.57 -24.17 4.35
N GLY A 159 -19.57 -23.28 4.21
CA GLY A 159 -19.71 -21.84 4.45
C GLY A 159 -19.62 -21.42 5.92
N SER A 160 -19.37 -22.35 6.84
CA SER A 160 -19.12 -22.04 8.25
C SER A 160 -17.69 -21.54 8.49
N PHE A 161 -17.46 -20.85 9.61
CA PHE A 161 -16.12 -20.46 10.03
C PHE A 161 -15.49 -21.54 10.89
N GLY A 162 -14.42 -22.14 10.39
CA GLY A 162 -13.51 -23.01 11.12
C GLY A 162 -12.71 -22.26 12.18
N LYS A 163 -12.12 -23.01 13.11
CA LYS A 163 -11.28 -22.44 14.19
C LYS A 163 -9.92 -21.96 13.71
N PHE A 164 -9.41 -22.53 12.62
CA PHE A 164 -8.09 -22.26 12.08
C PHE A 164 -8.17 -22.21 10.57
N PRO A 165 -7.47 -21.27 9.92
CA PRO A 165 -7.43 -21.26 8.47
C PRO A 165 -6.62 -22.43 7.92
N SER A 166 -6.95 -22.84 6.69
CA SER A 166 -6.19 -23.85 5.94
C SER A 166 -4.71 -23.48 5.74
N SER A 167 -4.40 -22.18 5.68
CA SER A 167 -3.05 -21.63 5.73
C SER A 167 -3.03 -20.44 6.67
N MET A 168 -2.05 -20.39 7.58
CA MET A 168 -1.89 -19.31 8.55
C MET A 168 -0.65 -18.48 8.21
N THR A 169 -0.87 -17.20 7.90
CA THR A 169 0.19 -16.22 7.67
C THR A 169 0.28 -15.27 8.86
N LEU A 170 1.44 -15.23 9.52
CA LEU A 170 1.67 -14.34 10.65
C LEU A 170 2.49 -13.12 10.23
N HIS A 171 1.96 -11.93 10.49
CA HIS A 171 2.70 -10.68 10.38
C HIS A 171 3.21 -10.26 11.75
N LEU A 172 4.50 -9.97 11.84
CA LEU A 172 5.19 -9.71 13.09
C LEU A 172 6.09 -8.47 12.94
N GLU A 173 5.97 -7.53 13.86
CA GLU A 173 6.82 -6.34 13.89
C GLU A 173 7.86 -6.46 15.00
N LYS A 174 9.10 -6.08 14.67
CA LYS A 174 10.19 -6.07 15.63
C LYS A 174 9.92 -5.01 16.68
N LYS A 175 9.76 -5.43 17.94
CA LYS A 175 9.58 -4.51 19.08
C LYS A 175 10.90 -4.07 19.66
N MET A 176 11.88 -4.98 19.76
CA MET A 176 13.21 -4.67 20.29
C MET A 176 14.26 -5.72 19.91
N LYS A 177 15.52 -5.31 19.88
CA LYS A 177 16.67 -6.24 19.89
C LYS A 177 16.90 -6.74 21.32
N LEU A 178 17.18 -8.03 21.47
CA LEU A 178 17.53 -8.62 22.77
C LEU A 178 19.05 -8.53 22.98
N ARG A 179 19.48 -8.62 24.24
CA ARG A 179 20.92 -8.61 24.58
C ARG A 179 21.66 -9.80 23.96
N TYR A 180 21.02 -10.96 23.99
CA TYR A 180 21.43 -12.20 23.34
C TYR A 180 20.17 -13.07 23.16
N GLY A 181 20.31 -14.20 22.46
CA GLY A 181 19.28 -15.23 22.35
C GLY A 181 19.15 -16.03 23.64
N GLU A 182 19.28 -17.35 23.56
CA GLU A 182 19.31 -18.20 24.76
C GLU A 182 20.68 -18.15 25.45
N ASN A 183 21.76 -18.06 24.66
CA ASN A 183 23.14 -18.00 25.14
C ASN A 183 23.85 -16.71 24.67
N PRO A 184 24.88 -16.22 25.39
CA PRO A 184 25.54 -14.95 25.09
C PRO A 184 26.12 -14.77 23.67
N HIS A 185 26.44 -15.87 22.98
CA HIS A 185 26.99 -15.85 21.63
C HIS A 185 25.92 -15.84 20.52
N GLN A 186 24.64 -15.99 20.89
CA GLN A 186 23.52 -16.01 19.94
C GLN A 186 22.88 -14.62 19.87
N GLU A 187 22.50 -14.19 18.68
CA GLU A 187 21.69 -12.98 18.51
C GLU A 187 20.21 -13.26 18.80
N GLY A 188 19.49 -12.24 19.28
CA GLY A 188 18.07 -12.35 19.60
C GLY A 188 17.29 -11.06 19.29
N SER A 189 16.02 -11.18 18.94
CA SER A 189 15.10 -10.05 18.75
C SER A 189 13.69 -10.48 19.12
N PHE A 190 12.93 -9.57 19.73
CA PHE A 190 11.55 -9.78 20.11
C PHE A 190 10.61 -9.14 19.09
N TYR A 191 9.62 -9.91 18.67
CA TYR A 191 8.61 -9.51 17.70
C TYR A 191 7.22 -9.66 18.32
N VAL A 192 6.29 -8.80 17.90
CA VAL A 192 4.89 -8.82 18.34
C VAL A 192 3.96 -8.93 17.14
N MET A 193 2.83 -9.62 17.29
CA MET A 193 1.76 -9.55 16.30
C MET A 193 1.19 -8.13 16.31
N THR A 194 0.99 -7.56 15.12
CA THR A 194 0.36 -6.26 14.94
C THR A 194 -0.92 -6.45 14.15
N GLY A 195 -2.04 -5.97 14.71
CA GLY A 195 -3.40 -6.35 14.31
C GLY A 195 -4.43 -5.93 15.34
#